data_AF-A0A6J7GEN7-F1
#
_entry.id   AF-A0A6J7GEN7-F1
#
_cell.length_a   1.000
_cell.length_b   1.000
_cell.length_c   1.000
_cell.angle_alpha   90.00
_cell.angle_beta   90.00
_cell.angle_gamma   90.00
#
_symmetry.space_group_name_H-M   'P 1'
#
loop_
_entity.id
_entity.type
_entity.pdbx_description
1 polymer ?
#
loop_
_entity_poly.entity_id
_entity_poly.type
_entity_poly.pdbx_seq_one_letter_code
_entity_poly.pdbx_strand_id
1 'polypeptide(L)' 'MKKEAAASCAEKLGWQYRIGQEDNQMFALTRDYRLDRITVSIKNGLITQSLVG' A
#
# COMPACT_ATOMS: atom_id res chain seq x y z
N MET A 1 -9.88 -2.00 5.79
CA MET A 1 -9.52 -0.57 6.02
C MET A 1 -9.74 0.20 4.73
N LYS A 2 -10.26 1.45 4.79
CA LYS A 2 -10.43 2.31 3.61
C LYS A 2 -9.08 2.85 3.12
N LYS A 3 -8.96 3.11 1.81
CA LYS A 3 -7.75 3.67 1.17
C LYS A 3 -7.21 4.91 1.89
N GLU A 4 -8.06 5.89 2.22
CA GLU A 4 -7.62 7.14 2.87
C GLU A 4 -7.08 6.91 4.28
N ALA A 5 -7.70 5.99 5.04
CA ALA A 5 -7.29 5.69 6.40
C ALA A 5 -5.89 5.05 6.45
N ALA A 6 -5.56 4.21 5.47
CA ALA A 6 -4.24 3.60 5.40
C ALA A 6 -3.15 4.57 4.97
N ALA A 7 -3.45 5.45 4.00
CA ALA A 7 -2.52 6.51 3.61
C ALA A 7 -2.21 7.44 4.81
N SER A 8 -3.24 7.87 5.54
CA SER A 8 -3.06 8.69 6.75
C SER A 8 -2.30 7.96 7.86
N CYS A 9 -2.51 6.65 8.02
CA CYS A 9 -1.78 5.84 9.00
C CYS A 9 -0.28 5.75 8.65
N ALA A 10 0.03 5.47 7.38
CA ALA A 10 1.40 5.40 6.89
C ALA A 10 2.12 6.76 7.05
N GLU A 11 1.44 7.87 6.73
CA GLU A 11 1.97 9.22 6.90
C GLU A 11 2.28 9.53 8.37
N LYS A 12 1.40 9.17 9.31
CA LYS A 12 1.64 9.31 10.75
C LYS A 12 2.84 8.51 11.26
N LEU A 13 3.12 7.37 10.63
CA LEU A 13 4.27 6.52 10.93
C LEU A 13 5.55 6.97 10.20
N GLY A 14 5.46 7.95 9.30
CA GLY A 14 6.57 8.38 8.45
C GLY A 14 6.94 7.35 7.38
N TRP A 15 6.05 6.43 7.04
CA TRP A 15 6.29 5.36 6.08
C TRP A 15 5.81 5.76 4.69
N GLN A 16 6.52 5.31 3.68
CA GLN A 16 6.14 5.45 2.28
C GLN A 16 4.95 4.55 1.96
N TYR A 17 3.86 5.16 1.48
CA TYR A 17 2.64 4.47 1.07
C TYR A 17 2.61 4.28 -0.44
N ARG A 18 2.46 3.02 -0.89
CA ARG A 18 2.40 2.67 -2.32
C ARG A 18 1.29 1.68 -2.60
N ILE A 19 0.66 1.77 -3.77
CA ILE A 19 -0.36 0.85 -4.24
C ILE A 19 0.29 -0.11 -5.23
N GLY A 20 0.29 -1.41 -4.94
CA GLY A 20 0.80 -2.44 -5.83
C GLY A 20 -0.28 -3.08 -6.70
N GLN A 21 -1.53 -3.02 -6.25
CA GLN A 21 -2.67 -3.49 -7.01
C GLN A 21 -3.91 -2.65 -6.67
N GLU A 22 -4.71 -2.29 -7.66
CA GLU A 22 -6.02 -1.65 -7.50
C GLU A 22 -7.01 -2.30 -8.46
N ASP A 23 -8.11 -2.86 -7.95
CA ASP A 23 -9.23 -3.38 -8.74
C ASP A 23 -8.82 -4.32 -9.90
N ASN A 24 -7.96 -5.30 -9.58
CA ASN A 24 -7.35 -6.28 -10.51
C ASN A 24 -6.31 -5.71 -11.49
N GLN A 25 -5.97 -4.43 -11.38
CA GLN A 25 -4.83 -3.85 -12.08
C GLN A 25 -3.59 -3.92 -11.19
N MET A 26 -2.55 -4.64 -11.64
CA MET A 26 -1.24 -4.66 -10.97
C MET A 26 -0.37 -3.52 -11.50
N PHE A 27 0.35 -2.86 -10.61
CA PHE A 27 1.32 -1.84 -10.96
C PHE A 27 2.73 -2.43 -10.97
N ALA A 28 3.56 -2.00 -11.92
CA ALA A 28 4.96 -2.38 -11.94
C ALA A 28 5.68 -1.72 -10.76
N LEU A 29 6.23 -2.53 -9.88
CA LEU A 29 6.90 -2.09 -8.66
C LEU A 29 8.32 -2.64 -8.58
N THR A 30 9.19 -1.89 -7.90
CA THR A 30 10.51 -2.35 -7.51
C THR A 30 10.40 -3.37 -6.38
N ARG A 31 11.21 -4.44 -6.47
CA ARG A 31 11.34 -5.51 -5.46
C ARG A 31 12.53 -5.30 -4.52
N ASP A 32 12.85 -4.04 -4.24
CA ASP A 32 13.74 -3.68 -3.13
C ASP A 32 13.00 -3.90 -1.81
N TYR A 33 13.72 -4.26 -0.74
CA TYR A 33 13.13 -4.41 0.60
C TYR A 33 13.47 -3.17 1.44
N ARG A 34 12.43 -2.45 1.85
CA ARG A 34 12.48 -1.20 2.59
C ARG A 34 11.50 -1.26 3.76
N LEU A 35 12.05 -1.22 4.97
CA LEU A 35 11.27 -1.22 6.21
C LEU A 35 10.42 0.05 6.37
N ASP A 36 10.83 1.14 5.72
CA ASP A 36 10.12 2.41 5.70
C ASP A 36 9.03 2.47 4.61
N ARG A 37 8.63 1.33 4.03
CA ARG A 37 7.66 1.29 2.93
C ARG A 37 6.59 0.21 3.12
N ILE A 38 5.34 0.60 2.82
CA ILE A 38 4.20 -0.29 2.71
C ILE A 38 3.68 -0.27 1.27
N THR A 39 3.49 -1.47 0.72
CA THR A 39 2.79 -1.71 -0.53
C THR A 39 1.42 -2.34 -0.22
N VAL A 40 0.32 -1.71 -0.65
CA VAL A 40 -1.04 -2.23 -0.44
C VAL A 40 -1.68 -2.71 -1.74
N SER A 41 -2.57 -3.69 -1.61
CA SER A 41 -3.49 -4.14 -2.64
C SER A 41 -4.90 -3.72 -2.27
N ILE A 42 -5.58 -3.04 -3.20
CA ILE A 42 -6.92 -2.48 -3.03
C ILE A 42 -7.88 -3.20 -3.96
N LYS A 43 -9.07 -3.52 -3.45
CA LYS A 43 -10.20 -4.03 -4.22
C LYS A 43 -11.49 -3.38 -3.71
N ASN A 44 -12.28 -2.80 -4.60
CA ASN A 44 -13.51 -2.06 -4.30
C ASN A 44 -13.31 -1.00 -3.20
N GLY A 45 -12.20 -0.25 -3.26
CA GLY A 45 -11.86 0.79 -2.27
C GLY A 45 -11.45 0.28 -0.88
N LEU A 46 -11.34 -1.04 -0.71
CA LEU A 46 -10.92 -1.70 0.51
C LEU A 46 -9.55 -2.34 0.33
N ILE A 47 -8.70 -2.22 1.33
CA ILE A 47 -7.41 -2.91 1.33
C ILE A 47 -7.63 -4.38 1.62
N THR A 48 -7.18 -5.23 0.70
CA THR A 48 -7.25 -6.69 0.79
C THR A 48 -5.93 -7.32 1.23
N GLN A 49 -4.80 -6.68 0.91
CA GLN A 49 -3.46 -7.11 1.34
C GLN A 49 -2.57 -5.90 1.62
N SER A 50 -1.63 -6.08 2.56
CA SER A 50 -0.59 -5.12 2.88
C SER A 50 0.73 -5.85 3.05
N LEU A 51 1.75 -5.42 2.33
CA LEU A 51 3.12 -5.94 2.40
C LEU A 51 4.04 -4.81 2.86
N VAL A 52 4.87 -5.10 3.87
CA VAL A 52 5.97 -4.22 4.27
C VAL A 52 7.21 -4.63 3.48
N GLY A 53 7.84 -3.68 2.78
CA GLY A 53 8.94 -3.95 1.86
C GLY A 53 9.03 -2.96 0.71
#